data_AF-A0A660VVP5-F1
#
_entry.id   AF-A0A660VVP5-F1
#
_cell.length_a   1.000
_cell.length_b   1.000
_cell.length_c   1.000
_cell.angle_alpha   90.00
_cell.angle_beta   90.00
_cell.angle_gamma   90.00
#
_symmetry.space_group_name_H-M   'P 1'
#
loop_
_entity.id
_entity.type
_entity.pdbx_description
1 polymer ?
#
loop_
_entity_poly.entity_id
_entity_poly.type
_entity_poly.pdbx_seq_one_letter_code
_entity_poly.pdbx_strand_id
1 'polypeptide(L)'
;MDQQKLCQDCNRSHNCQKVYQQLGGIKGPSVAVTAVVAFLMPLMVFIAALAIFEKVLSGFEMAAGLRTVFSIVVSLLVTTLCVLIMKTKNTPQK
;
A
#
# COMPACT_ATOMS: atom_id res chain seq x y z
N MET A 1 -27.44 -16.76 -9.56
CA MET A 1 -26.83 -17.58 -8.49
C MET A 1 -27.78 -17.55 -7.31
N ASP A 2 -28.64 -18.58 -7.21
CA ASP A 2 -29.73 -18.67 -6.24
C ASP A 2 -29.23 -18.81 -4.79
N GLN A 3 -29.08 -17.66 -4.13
CA GLN A 3 -28.67 -17.54 -2.73
C GLN A 3 -29.61 -18.28 -1.75
N GLN A 4 -30.82 -18.66 -2.19
CA GLN A 4 -31.79 -19.43 -1.42
C GLN A 4 -31.41 -20.91 -1.22
N LYS A 5 -30.62 -21.53 -2.11
CA LYS A 5 -30.25 -22.96 -1.96
C LYS A 5 -29.18 -23.21 -0.91
N LEU A 6 -28.36 -22.22 -0.55
CA LEU A 6 -27.31 -22.38 0.46
C LEU A 6 -27.84 -22.40 1.91
N CYS A 7 -29.10 -22.01 2.16
CA CYS A 7 -29.67 -21.94 3.51
C CYS A 7 -30.59 -23.12 3.88
N GLN A 8 -30.79 -24.10 3.01
CA GLN A 8 -31.72 -25.21 3.25
C GLN A 8 -31.25 -26.20 4.33
N ASP A 9 -29.95 -26.33 4.56
CA ASP A 9 -29.37 -27.23 5.58
C ASP A 9 -28.99 -26.51 6.88
N CYS A 10 -29.32 -25.23 7.00
CA CYS A 10 -28.97 -24.45 8.17
C CYS A 10 -30.12 -24.46 9.18
N ASN A 11 -29.97 -25.24 10.27
CA ASN A 11 -30.88 -25.26 11.44
C ASN A 11 -31.06 -23.86 12.10
N ARG A 12 -30.29 -22.85 11.65
CA ARG A 12 -30.33 -21.45 12.08
C ARG A 12 -30.69 -20.47 10.94
N SER A 13 -31.36 -20.92 9.88
CA SER A 13 -31.76 -20.11 8.70
C SER A 13 -32.40 -18.76 9.06
N HIS A 14 -33.22 -18.72 10.11
CA HIS A 14 -33.89 -17.49 10.59
C HIS A 14 -32.94 -16.38 11.06
N ASN A 15 -31.68 -16.70 11.39
CA ASN A 15 -30.71 -15.73 11.92
C ASN A 15 -29.65 -15.29 10.90
N CYS A 16 -29.58 -15.90 9.72
CA CYS A 16 -28.61 -15.51 8.69
C CYS A 16 -28.75 -14.03 8.31
N GLN A 17 -29.98 -13.55 8.13
CA GLN A 17 -30.25 -12.15 7.83
C GLN A 17 -29.80 -11.20 8.95
N LYS A 18 -30.02 -11.57 10.22
CA LYS A 18 -29.56 -10.77 11.37
C LYS A 18 -28.05 -10.69 11.46
N VAL A 19 -27.35 -11.81 11.21
CA VAL A 19 -25.88 -11.84 11.21
C VAL A 19 -25.33 -10.98 10.07
N TYR A 20 -25.90 -11.06 8.87
CA TYR A 20 -25.50 -10.19 7.76
C TYR A 20 -25.82 -8.72 7.99
N GLN A 21 -26.95 -8.39 8.62
CA GLN A 21 -27.25 -7.01 9.02
C GLN A 21 -26.28 -6.48 10.09
N GLN A 22 -25.90 -7.32 11.06
CA GLN A 22 -24.91 -6.95 12.06
C GLN A 22 -23.53 -6.75 11.44
N LEU A 23 -23.12 -7.62 10.51
CA LEU A 23 -21.85 -7.49 9.79
C LEU A 23 -21.83 -6.30 8.81
N GLY A 24 -22.95 -6.02 8.14
CA GLY A 24 -23.10 -4.88 7.23
C GLY A 24 -23.29 -3.53 7.94
N GLY A 25 -23.73 -3.55 9.20
CA GLY A 25 -23.87 -2.36 10.05
C GLY A 25 -22.57 -1.94 10.74
N ILE A 26 -21.54 -2.79 10.76
CA ILE A 26 -20.21 -2.41 11.18
C ILE A 26 -19.65 -1.49 10.09
N LYS A 27 -19.49 -0.20 10.40
CA LYS A 27 -18.75 0.75 9.55
C LYS A 27 -17.30 0.28 9.45
N GLY A 28 -17.03 -0.59 8.48
CA GLY A 28 -15.68 -0.93 8.07
C GLY A 28 -14.98 0.29 7.45
N PRO A 29 -13.64 0.33 7.45
CA PRO A 29 -12.90 1.38 6.76
C PRO A 29 -13.35 1.45 5.30
N SER A 30 -13.54 2.67 4.79
CA SER A 30 -14.02 2.88 3.43
C SER A 30 -13.02 2.32 2.43
N VAL A 31 -13.35 1.15 1.87
CA VAL A 31 -12.51 0.45 0.88
C VAL A 31 -12.26 1.35 -0.33
N ALA A 32 -13.23 2.18 -0.70
CA ALA A 32 -13.09 3.15 -1.79
C ALA A 32 -11.97 4.16 -1.51
N VAL A 33 -11.92 4.72 -0.30
CA VAL A 33 -10.88 5.67 0.09
C VAL A 33 -9.52 4.97 0.15
N THR A 34 -9.45 3.77 0.74
CA THR A 34 -8.21 2.99 0.79
C THR A 34 -7.69 2.67 -0.60
N ALA A 35 -8.55 2.28 -1.53
CA ALA A 35 -8.16 1.98 -2.91
C ALA A 35 -7.65 3.23 -3.65
N VAL A 36 -8.33 4.37 -3.48
CA VAL A 36 -7.91 5.64 -4.08
C VAL A 36 -6.55 6.07 -3.53
N VAL A 37 -6.33 5.99 -2.22
CA VAL A 37 -5.04 6.32 -1.60
C VAL A 37 -3.95 5.35 -2.05
N ALA A 38 -4.23 4.05 -2.07
CA ALA A 38 -3.27 3.04 -2.49
C ALA A 38 -2.82 3.22 -3.95
N PHE A 39 -3.68 3.78 -4.80
CA PHE A 39 -3.35 4.08 -6.19
C PHE A 39 -2.67 5.44 -6.38
N LEU A 40 -3.16 6.48 -5.69
CA LEU A 40 -2.61 7.84 -5.80
C LEU A 40 -1.23 7.96 -5.14
N MET A 41 -1.00 7.25 -4.04
CA MET A 41 0.25 7.38 -3.28
C MET A 41 1.49 7.00 -4.12
N PRO A 42 1.54 5.83 -4.82
CA PRO A 42 2.65 5.51 -5.73
C PRO A 42 2.84 6.55 -6.84
N LEU A 43 1.74 7.06 -7.40
CA LEU A 43 1.79 8.05 -8.48
C LEU A 43 2.42 9.36 -8.02
N MET A 44 2.01 9.86 -6.85
CA MET A 44 2.57 11.07 -6.25
C MET A 44 4.05 10.92 -5.92
N VAL A 45 4.46 9.76 -5.40
CA VAL A 45 5.88 9.45 -5.14
C VAL A 45 6.68 9.46 -6.43
N PHE A 46 6.16 8.87 -7.50
CA PHE A 46 6.82 8.84 -8.80
C PHE A 46 7.00 10.25 -9.39
N ILE A 47 5.94 11.06 -9.39
CA ILE A 47 6.00 12.45 -9.88
C ILE A 47 6.99 13.28 -9.06
N ALA A 48 6.96 13.15 -7.72
CA ALA A 48 7.89 13.85 -6.85
C ALA A 48 9.35 13.44 -7.12
N ALA A 49 9.60 12.13 -7.29
CA ALA A 49 10.92 11.63 -7.63
C ALA A 49 11.41 12.22 -8.96
N LEU A 50 10.58 12.20 -10.01
CA LEU A 50 10.91 12.79 -11.31
C LEU A 50 11.21 14.29 -11.21
N ALA A 51 10.38 15.05 -10.49
CA ALA A 51 10.61 16.48 -10.30
C ALA A 51 11.92 16.78 -9.57
N ILE A 52 12.28 15.95 -8.56
CA ILE A 52 13.57 16.05 -7.88
C ILE A 52 14.70 15.72 -8.86
N PHE A 53 14.58 14.64 -9.63
CA PHE A 53 15.57 14.24 -10.62
C PHE A 53 15.79 15.32 -11.68
N GLU A 54 14.73 15.90 -12.24
CA GLU A 54 14.83 16.99 -13.21
C GLU A 54 15.51 18.23 -12.61
N LYS A 55 15.14 18.63 -11.39
CA LYS A 55 15.77 19.78 -10.73
C LYS A 55 17.23 19.54 -10.37
N VAL A 56 17.57 18.34 -9.92
CA VAL A 56 18.96 17.96 -9.65
C VAL A 56 19.77 17.89 -10.95
N LEU A 57 19.21 17.38 -12.05
CA LEU A 57 19.90 17.32 -13.34
C LEU A 57 20.03 18.68 -14.03
N SER A 58 19.04 19.56 -13.91
CA SER A 58 19.04 20.87 -14.57
C SER A 58 19.81 21.93 -13.80
N GLY A 59 19.85 21.85 -12.46
CA GLY A 59 20.54 22.82 -11.61
C GLY A 59 21.99 22.46 -11.28
N PHE A 60 22.45 21.25 -11.65
CA PHE A 60 23.76 20.76 -11.24
C PHE A 60 24.50 20.22 -12.47
N GLU A 61 25.49 20.97 -12.96
CA GLU A 61 26.58 20.42 -13.78
C GLU A 61 27.36 19.42 -12.91
N MET A 62 26.78 18.23 -12.71
CA MET A 62 27.40 17.17 -11.92
C MET A 62 28.62 16.67 -12.68
N ALA A 63 29.80 17.07 -12.21
CA ALA A 63 31.05 16.43 -12.59
C ALA A 63 30.88 14.91 -12.46
N ALA A 64 31.34 14.15 -13.47
CA ALA A 64 31.04 12.73 -13.62
C ALA A 64 31.27 11.87 -12.36
N GLY A 65 32.21 12.27 -11.49
CA GLY A 65 32.46 11.60 -10.20
C GLY A 65 31.32 11.72 -9.18
N LEU A 66 30.63 12.87 -9.11
CA LEU A 66 29.54 13.10 -8.16
C LEU A 66 28.29 12.29 -8.50
N ARG A 67 28.03 12.03 -9.77
CA ARG A 67 26.90 11.21 -10.23
C ARG A 67 27.00 9.78 -9.71
N THR A 68 28.20 9.20 -9.75
CA THR A 68 28.46 7.83 -9.28
C THR A 68 28.32 7.75 -7.76
N VAL A 69 28.88 8.71 -7.03
CA VAL A 69 28.77 8.77 -5.56
C VAL A 69 27.31 8.94 -5.14
N PHE A 70 26.57 9.83 -5.80
CA PHE A 70 25.15 10.03 -5.53
C PHE A 70 24.34 8.75 -5.78
N SER A 71 24.59 8.05 -6.89
CA SER A 71 23.92 6.78 -7.19
C SER A 71 24.18 5.70 -6.13
N ILE A 72 25.42 5.61 -5.62
CA ILE A 72 25.78 4.65 -4.58
C ILE A 72 25.09 5.00 -3.26
N VAL A 73 25.14 6.28 -2.86
CA VAL A 73 24.50 6.76 -1.64
C VAL A 73 22.98 6.53 -1.66
N VAL A 74 22.33 6.85 -2.78
CA VAL A 74 20.89 6.60 -2.96
C VAL A 74 20.59 5.10 -2.89
N SER A 75 21.37 4.26 -3.58
CA SER A 75 21.17 2.81 -3.58
C SER A 75 21.33 2.20 -2.18
N LEU A 76 22.34 2.65 -1.42
CA LEU A 76 22.54 2.26 -0.02
C LEU A 76 21.35 2.67 0.84
N LEU A 77 20.90 3.93 0.75
CA LEU A 77 19.73 4.44 1.48
C LEU A 77 18.48 3.60 1.20
N VAL A 78 18.18 3.34 -0.08
CA VAL A 78 17.01 2.55 -0.49
C VAL A 78 17.11 1.13 0.07
N THR A 79 18.27 0.49 -0.06
CA THR A 79 18.48 -0.87 0.44
C THR A 79 18.31 -0.95 1.95
N THR A 80 18.90 -0.01 2.70
CA THR A 80 18.76 0.05 4.16
C THR A 80 17.31 0.26 4.58
N LEU A 81 16.57 1.16 3.91
CA LEU A 81 15.15 1.38 4.19
C LEU A 81 14.31 0.13 3.91
N CYS A 82 14.55 -0.56 2.79
CA CYS A 82 13.88 -1.82 2.47
C CYS A 82 14.13 -2.89 3.53
N VAL A 83 15.37 -3.05 3.99
CA VAL A 83 15.73 -4.00 5.04
C VAL A 83 15.05 -3.64 6.37
N LEU A 84 14.98 -2.36 6.73
CA LEU A 84 14.29 -1.92 7.93
C LEU A 84 12.78 -2.18 7.86
N ILE A 85 12.15 -1.89 6.73
CA ILE A 85 10.71 -2.16 6.52
C ILE A 85 10.44 -3.66 6.59
N MET A 86 11.26 -4.48 5.92
CA MET A 86 11.15 -5.93 6.01
C MET A 86 11.34 -6.44 7.44
N LYS A 87 12.33 -5.91 8.18
CA LYS A 87 12.54 -6.26 9.59
C LYS A 87 11.34 -5.88 10.47
N THR A 88 10.73 -4.72 10.25
CA THR A 88 9.54 -4.30 10.99
C THR A 88 8.31 -5.16 10.68
N LYS A 89 8.16 -5.66 9.43
CA LYS A 89 7.10 -6.60 9.07
C LYS A 89 7.39 -8.04 9.50
N ASN A 90 8.66 -8.39 9.69
CA ASN A 90 9.12 -9.71 10.12
C ASN A 90 9.31 -9.82 11.64
N THR A 91 8.84 -8.83 12.41
CA THR A 91 8.63 -9.05 13.85
C THR A 91 7.40 -9.95 13.97
N PRO A 92 7.53 -11.22 14.39
CA PRO A 92 6.37 -12.07 14.59
C PRO A 92 5.44 -11.36 15.57
N GLN A 93 4.19 -11.17 15.16
CA GLN A 93 3.08 -10.91 16.08
C GLN A 93 3.15 -12.01 17.15
N LYS A 94 3.62 -11.65 18.34
CA LYS A 94 3.65 -12.52 19.51
C LYS A 94 2.80 -11.88 20.60
#